data_AF-A0A3B9GTM0-F1
#
_entry.id   AF-A0A3B9GTM0-F1
#
_cell.length_a   1.000
_cell.length_b   1.000
_cell.length_c   1.000
_cell.angle_alpha   90.00
_cell.angle_beta   90.00
_cell.angle_gamma   90.00
#
_symmetry.space_group_name_H-M   'P 1'
#
loop_
_entity.id
_entity.type
_entity.pdbx_description
1 polymer ?
#
loop_
_entity_poly.entity_id
_entity_poly.type
_entity_poly.pdbx_seq_one_letter_code
_entity_poly.pdbx_strand_id
1 'polypeptide(L)'
;MYQIAPMTEDQEAIKAAVEKTLEPFDDEYWGKVDETGNWPEEFCDAMAAGGWLGIAFPEEYGGAGLGLTEAALMMQTVTRTGAGFSGASAIHLNIFGPKPLEKFGNPELKQEN
;
A
#
# COMPACT_ATOMS: atom_id res chain seq x y z
N MET A 1 -2.37 -11.53 -28.53
CA MET A 1 -1.50 -11.39 -27.36
C MET A 1 -1.49 -9.90 -27.03
N TYR A 2 -2.04 -9.47 -25.90
CA TYR A 2 -2.01 -8.05 -25.54
C TYR A 2 -0.56 -7.69 -25.18
N GLN A 3 -0.05 -6.63 -25.81
CA GLN A 3 1.27 -6.10 -25.53
C GLN A 3 1.14 -5.24 -24.26
N ILE A 4 1.48 -5.82 -23.12
CA ILE A 4 1.55 -5.05 -21.86
C ILE A 4 2.82 -4.21 -21.97
N ALA A 5 2.69 -2.89 -21.85
CA ALA A 5 3.84 -2.00 -21.83
C ALA A 5 4.75 -2.38 -20.63
N PRO A 6 6.08 -2.34 -20.80
CA PRO A 6 6.99 -2.54 -19.67
C PRO A 6 6.76 -1.45 -18.60
N MET A 7 7.13 -1.76 -17.36
CA MET A 7 7.10 -0.79 -16.26
C MET A 7 8.06 0.37 -16.56
N THR A 8 7.72 1.57 -16.09
CA THR A 8 8.65 2.70 -16.10
C THR A 8 9.73 2.52 -15.02
N GLU A 9 10.84 3.26 -15.12
CA GLU A 9 11.89 3.25 -14.08
C GLU A 9 11.32 3.62 -12.70
N ASP A 10 10.42 4.60 -12.63
CA ASP A 10 9.74 4.99 -11.39
C ASP A 10 8.89 3.84 -10.82
N GLN A 11 8.17 3.12 -11.67
CA GLN A 11 7.37 1.96 -11.25
C GLN A 11 8.26 0.82 -10.75
N GLU A 12 9.40 0.56 -11.40
CA GLU A 12 10.37 -0.42 -10.92
C GLU A 12 10.96 -0.02 -9.57
N ALA A 13 11.28 1.26 -9.38
CA ALA A 13 11.77 1.81 -8.12
C ALA A 13 10.72 1.69 -7.00
N ILE A 14 9.44 2.01 -7.27
CA ILE A 14 8.33 1.84 -6.32
C ILE A 14 8.21 0.37 -5.93
N LYS A 15 8.19 -0.56 -6.90
CA LYS A 15 8.13 -1.99 -6.63
C LYS A 15 9.28 -2.43 -5.72
N ALA A 16 10.52 -2.04 -6.03
CA ALA A 16 11.69 -2.40 -5.24
C ALA A 16 11.63 -1.83 -3.81
N ALA A 17 11.15 -0.60 -3.64
CA ALA A 17 11.00 0.03 -2.33
C ALA A 17 9.89 -0.65 -1.49
N VAL A 18 8.79 -1.05 -2.12
CA VAL A 18 7.76 -1.86 -1.46
C VAL A 18 8.34 -3.22 -1.07
N GLU A 19 9.02 -3.93 -1.98
CA GLU A 19 9.67 -5.22 -1.68
C GLU A 19 10.61 -5.13 -0.47
N LYS A 20 11.42 -4.06 -0.41
CA LYS A 20 12.29 -3.80 0.74
C LYS A 20 11.53 -3.60 2.04
N THR A 21 10.37 -2.94 1.99
CA THR A 21 9.50 -2.78 3.16
C THR A 21 8.94 -4.12 3.64
N LEU A 22 8.76 -5.07 2.71
CA LEU A 22 8.21 -6.40 2.97
C LEU A 22 9.26 -7.42 3.44
N GLU A 23 10.57 -7.16 3.27
CA GLU A 23 11.67 -8.06 3.64
C GLU A 23 11.57 -8.67 5.05
N PRO A 24 11.11 -7.95 6.10
CA PRO A 24 11.00 -8.53 7.44
C PRO A 24 9.85 -9.52 7.64
N PHE A 25 8.88 -9.58 6.71
CA PHE A 25 7.62 -10.33 6.86
C PHE A 25 7.62 -11.57 5.97
N ASP A 26 8.36 -12.58 6.40
CA ASP A 26 8.49 -13.86 5.70
C ASP A 26 7.27 -14.78 5.90
N ASP A 27 7.37 -15.99 5.34
CA ASP A 27 6.31 -17.00 5.43
C ASP A 27 6.06 -17.46 6.88
N GLU A 28 7.04 -17.38 7.79
CA GLU A 28 6.86 -17.73 9.20
C GLU A 28 6.03 -16.66 9.92
N TYR A 29 6.29 -15.38 9.65
CA TYR A 29 5.46 -14.28 10.15
C TYR A 29 4.00 -14.46 9.72
N TRP A 30 3.77 -14.62 8.42
CA TRP A 30 2.41 -14.75 7.89
C TRP A 30 1.73 -16.04 8.32
N GLY A 31 2.47 -17.15 8.44
CA GLY A 31 1.96 -18.39 9.02
C GLY A 31 1.42 -18.19 10.43
N LYS A 32 2.14 -17.45 11.29
CA LYS A 32 1.66 -17.12 12.65
C LYS A 32 0.43 -16.22 12.63
N VAL A 33 0.42 -15.22 11.76
CA VAL A 33 -0.74 -14.31 11.60
C VAL A 33 -1.99 -15.12 11.20
N ASP A 34 -1.87 -16.00 10.21
CA ASP A 34 -2.97 -16.82 9.72
C ASP A 34 -3.43 -17.86 10.76
N GLU A 35 -2.51 -18.50 11.48
CA GLU A 35 -2.84 -19.49 12.52
C GLU A 35 -3.54 -18.87 13.73
N THR A 36 -3.12 -17.65 14.12
CA THR A 36 -3.63 -16.98 15.32
C THR A 36 -4.83 -16.08 15.05
N GLY A 37 -4.99 -15.61 13.81
CA GLY A 37 -5.96 -14.58 13.45
C GLY A 37 -5.66 -13.21 14.04
N ASN A 38 -4.44 -12.99 14.54
CA ASN A 38 -4.03 -11.70 15.10
C ASN A 38 -3.88 -10.65 14.00
N TRP A 39 -4.11 -9.39 14.36
CA TRP A 39 -3.87 -8.27 13.45
C TRP A 39 -2.36 -8.12 13.16
N PRO A 40 -1.94 -7.96 11.89
CA PRO A 40 -0.53 -7.85 11.54
C PRO A 40 -0.01 -6.41 11.78
N GLU A 41 0.10 -6.03 13.06
CA GLU A 41 0.44 -4.66 13.49
C GLU A 41 1.81 -4.21 12.96
N GLU A 42 2.84 -5.04 13.12
CA GLU A 42 4.20 -4.73 12.66
C GLU A 42 4.27 -4.47 11.14
N PHE A 43 3.50 -5.21 10.35
CA PHE A 43 3.38 -5.00 8.91
C PHE A 43 2.68 -3.68 8.58
N CYS A 44 1.57 -3.38 9.25
CA CYS A 44 0.84 -2.14 9.07
C CYS A 44 1.71 -0.92 9.42
N ASP A 45 2.47 -1.01 10.51
CA ASP A 45 3.39 0.04 10.95
C ASP A 45 4.53 0.25 9.95
N ALA A 46 5.10 -0.84 9.41
CA ALA A 46 6.11 -0.74 8.36
C ALA A 46 5.55 -0.08 7.08
N MET A 47 4.33 -0.44 6.69
CA MET A 47 3.67 0.16 5.53
C MET A 47 3.38 1.66 5.75
N ALA A 48 2.97 2.05 6.96
CA ALA A 48 2.76 3.45 7.33
C ALA A 48 4.08 4.23 7.35
N ALA A 49 5.13 3.69 7.99
CA ALA A 49 6.45 4.31 8.06
C ALA A 49 7.11 4.47 6.68
N GLY A 50 6.80 3.56 5.74
CA GLY A 50 7.22 3.67 4.34
C GLY A 50 6.43 4.68 3.51
N GLY A 51 5.39 5.32 4.06
CA GLY A 51 4.52 6.28 3.36
C GLY A 51 3.53 5.62 2.39
N TRP A 52 3.43 4.29 2.39
CA TRP A 52 2.65 3.53 1.42
C TRP A 52 1.14 3.69 1.57
N LEU A 53 0.68 4.03 2.78
CA LEU A 53 -0.75 4.25 3.05
C LEU A 53 -1.29 5.53 2.40
N GLY A 54 -0.41 6.51 2.11
CA GLY A 54 -0.74 7.76 1.43
C GLY A 54 -0.40 7.77 -0.06
N ILE A 55 -0.11 6.61 -0.67
CA ILE A 55 0.54 6.52 -2.00
C ILE A 55 -0.18 7.29 -3.11
N ALA A 56 -1.51 7.33 -3.10
CA ALA A 56 -2.33 8.03 -4.08
C ALA A 56 -2.92 9.35 -3.57
N PHE A 57 -2.69 9.68 -2.30
CA PHE A 57 -3.25 10.89 -1.68
C PHE A 57 -2.41 12.12 -2.04
N PRO A 58 -2.98 13.33 -2.15
CA PRO A 58 -2.22 14.51 -2.57
C PRO A 58 -1.09 14.89 -1.61
N GLU A 59 0.02 15.38 -2.17
CA GLU A 59 1.20 15.80 -1.40
C GLU A 59 0.91 16.96 -0.43
N GLU A 60 0.00 17.87 -0.78
CA GLU A 60 -0.39 19.00 0.09
C GLU A 60 -1.02 18.57 1.43
N TYR A 61 -1.47 17.32 1.52
CA TYR A 61 -2.00 16.69 2.73
C TYR A 61 -1.12 15.55 3.24
N GLY A 62 0.15 15.47 2.82
CA GLY A 62 1.12 14.47 3.29
C GLY A 62 1.09 13.12 2.58
N GLY A 63 0.37 12.99 1.47
CA GLY A 63 0.43 11.81 0.60
C GLY A 63 1.59 11.86 -0.40
N ALA A 64 1.71 10.84 -1.25
CA ALA A 64 2.76 10.75 -2.27
C ALA A 64 2.32 11.20 -3.68
N GLY A 65 1.02 11.43 -3.91
CA GLY A 65 0.51 11.95 -5.17
C GLY A 65 0.71 11.07 -6.41
N LEU A 66 1.12 9.80 -6.25
CA LEU A 66 1.56 8.95 -7.36
C LEU A 66 0.39 8.44 -8.22
N GLY A 67 -0.76 8.21 -7.60
CA GLY A 67 -1.99 7.82 -8.28
C GLY A 67 -2.31 6.32 -8.22
N LEU A 68 -3.33 5.91 -8.97
CA LEU A 68 -3.96 4.59 -8.83
C LEU A 68 -3.12 3.45 -9.43
N THR A 69 -2.34 3.71 -10.48
CA THR A 69 -1.50 2.68 -11.11
C THR A 69 -0.41 2.22 -10.14
N GLU A 70 0.24 3.16 -9.47
CA GLU A 70 1.29 2.93 -8.48
C GLU A 70 0.71 2.30 -7.21
N ALA A 71 -0.48 2.74 -6.78
CA ALA A 71 -1.23 2.06 -5.72
C ALA A 71 -1.54 0.59 -6.07
N ALA A 72 -1.99 0.32 -7.30
CA ALA A 72 -2.25 -1.04 -7.76
C ALA A 72 -0.97 -1.89 -7.82
N LEU A 73 0.14 -1.29 -8.23
CA LEU A 73 1.45 -1.95 -8.25
C LEU A 73 1.91 -2.32 -6.83
N MET A 74 1.79 -1.41 -5.87
CA MET A 74 2.08 -1.68 -4.46
C MET A 74 1.25 -2.87 -3.95
N MET A 75 -0.07 -2.87 -4.17
CA MET A 75 -0.96 -3.97 -3.79
C MET A 75 -0.58 -5.29 -4.47
N GLN A 76 -0.20 -5.24 -5.75
CA GLN A 76 0.25 -6.41 -6.49
C GLN A 76 1.57 -6.97 -5.93
N THR A 77 2.47 -6.10 -5.49
CA THR A 77 3.74 -6.49 -4.87
C THR A 77 3.50 -7.15 -3.51
N VAL A 78 2.64 -6.58 -2.66
CA VAL A 78 2.24 -7.19 -1.38
C VAL A 78 1.63 -8.58 -1.58
N THR A 79 0.66 -8.70 -2.48
CA THR A 79 -0.05 -9.97 -2.72
C THR A 79 0.81 -11.08 -3.33
N ARG A 80 2.00 -10.76 -3.85
CA ARG A 80 2.99 -11.73 -4.34
C ARG A 80 3.88 -12.33 -3.26
N THR A 81 3.77 -11.86 -2.02
CA THR A 81 4.48 -12.41 -0.85
C THR A 81 3.59 -13.37 -0.06
N GLY A 82 4.12 -13.96 1.03
CA GLY A 82 3.33 -14.73 2.00
C GLY A 82 2.14 -13.96 2.59
N ALA A 83 2.15 -12.63 2.50
CA ALA A 83 1.03 -11.78 2.91
C ALA A 83 -0.29 -12.08 2.17
N GLY A 84 -0.18 -12.46 0.89
CA GLY A 84 -1.31 -12.77 0.03
C GLY A 84 -2.45 -11.76 0.16
N PHE A 85 -3.67 -12.28 0.33
CA PHE A 85 -4.86 -11.45 0.49
C PHE A 85 -4.98 -10.87 1.91
N SER A 86 -4.45 -11.53 2.95
CA SER A 86 -4.51 -11.08 4.34
C SER A 86 -3.82 -9.73 4.53
N GLY A 87 -2.57 -9.60 4.08
CA GLY A 87 -1.84 -8.32 4.17
C GLY A 87 -2.38 -7.25 3.23
N ALA A 88 -2.83 -7.61 2.03
CA ALA A 88 -3.49 -6.68 1.13
C ALA A 88 -4.77 -6.10 1.77
N SER A 89 -5.61 -6.96 2.35
CA SER A 89 -6.83 -6.56 3.02
C SER A 89 -6.55 -5.59 4.17
N ALA A 90 -5.46 -5.79 4.92
CA ALA A 90 -5.09 -4.92 6.03
C ALA A 90 -4.82 -3.46 5.65
N ILE A 91 -4.39 -3.18 4.41
CA ILE A 91 -3.99 -1.82 3.98
C ILE A 91 -4.86 -1.22 2.87
N HIS A 92 -5.61 -2.02 2.10
CA HIS A 92 -6.30 -1.54 0.89
C HIS A 92 -7.29 -0.40 1.13
N LEU A 93 -7.89 -0.32 2.32
CA LEU A 93 -8.83 0.73 2.67
C LEU A 93 -8.17 2.12 2.65
N ASN A 94 -6.86 2.23 2.84
CA ASN A 94 -6.16 3.52 2.73
C ASN A 94 -6.03 4.01 1.27
N ILE A 95 -6.24 3.14 0.28
CA ILE A 95 -6.30 3.55 -1.13
C ILE A 95 -7.69 4.10 -1.49
N PHE A 96 -8.75 3.47 -1.00
CA PHE A 96 -10.13 3.79 -1.40
C PHE A 96 -10.87 4.69 -0.40
N GLY A 97 -10.64 4.48 0.89
CA GLY A 97 -11.30 5.18 2.00
C GLY A 97 -11.06 6.69 2.00
N PRO A 98 -9.83 7.17 1.75
CA PRO A 98 -9.56 8.61 1.63
C PRO A 98 -10.09 9.22 0.32
N LYS A 99 -10.41 8.43 -0.72
CA LYS A 99 -10.77 8.96 -2.04
C LYS A 99 -12.05 9.81 -2.04
N PRO A 100 -13.12 9.44 -1.31
CA PRO A 100 -14.26 10.33 -1.09
C PRO A 100 -13.88 11.64 -0.38
N LEU A 101 -12.98 11.62 0.61
CA LEU A 101 -12.52 12.82 1.32
C LEU A 101 -11.71 13.74 0.40
N GLU A 102 -10.79 13.18 -0.38
CA GLU A 102 -10.04 13.93 -1.40
C GLU A 102 -10.99 14.62 -2.40
N LYS A 103 -12.01 13.90 -2.87
CA LYS A 103 -12.90 14.39 -3.93
C LYS A 103 -13.98 15.35 -3.43
N PHE A 104 -14.53 15.13 -2.24
CA PHE A 104 -15.73 15.82 -1.76
C PHE A 104 -15.56 16.49 -0.39
N GLY A 105 -14.47 16.22 0.33
CA GLY A 105 -14.17 16.88 1.60
C GLY A 105 -13.89 18.37 1.44
N ASN A 106 -14.22 19.14 2.47
CA ASN A 106 -13.73 20.51 2.60
C ASN A 106 -12.23 20.51 2.96
N PRO A 107 -11.53 21.65 2.89
CA PRO A 107 -10.10 21.72 3.22
C PRO A 107 -9.77 21.20 4.62
N GLU A 108 -10.62 21.48 5.61
CA GLU A 108 -10.42 21.03 6.99
C GLU A 108 -10.43 19.50 7.11
N LEU A 109 -11.42 18.82 6.51
CA LEU A 109 -11.52 17.36 6.51
C LEU A 109 -10.37 16.66 5.76
N LYS A 110 -9.74 17.35 4.80
CA LYS A 110 -8.58 16.81 4.07
C LYS A 110 -7.29 16.96 4.86
N GLN A 111 -7.20 17.99 5.70
CA GLN A 111 -6.03 18.28 6.53
C GLN A 111 -5.95 17.39 7.78
N GLU A 112 -7.10 16.97 8.31
CA GLU A 112 -7.21 16.15 9.53
C GLU A 112 -7.14 14.63 9.28
N ASN A 113 -7.01 14.20 8.02
CA ASN A 113 -7.04 12.78 7.61
C ASN A 113 -5.66 12.15 7.50
#